data_AF-A0A529LWK5-F1
#
_entry.id   AF-A0A529LWK5-F1
#
_cell.length_a   1.000
_cell.length_b   1.000
_cell.length_c   1.000
_cell.angle_alpha   90.00
_cell.angle_beta   90.00
_cell.angle_gamma   90.00
#
_symmetry.space_group_name_H-M   'P 1'
#
loop_
_entity.id
_entity.type
_entity.pdbx_description
1 polymer ?
#
loop_
_entity_poly.entity_id
_entity_poly.type
_entity_poly.pdbx_seq_one_letter_code
_entity_poly.pdbx_strand_id
1 'polypeptide(L)'
;TFLQALTAPIFKLVGILMKAAPIGAFGAMAFTIGKYGIGSVANLAILVATFYLTAFLFVFGVLGVVCRCNGFSIFSLVRYIKDELLLVLATSSSEAALPSLMEKMEKAGAARSVVSLVIPTGYSFNLDGTNI
;
A
#
# COMPACT_ATOMS: atom_id res chain seq x y z
N THR A 1 12.00 13.96 24.74
CA THR A 1 12.25 12.87 25.72
C THR A 1 13.49 12.07 25.32
N PHE A 2 14.21 11.43 26.24
CA PHE A 2 15.37 10.55 25.95
C PHE A 2 15.10 9.56 24.79
N LEU A 3 13.88 9.00 24.72
CA LEU A 3 13.46 8.12 23.62
C LEU A 3 13.46 8.78 22.23
N GLN A 4 13.08 10.06 22.12
CA GLN A 4 13.16 10.82 20.86
C GLN A 4 14.61 11.10 20.45
N ALA A 5 15.49 11.32 21.43
CA ALA A 5 16.92 11.54 21.17
C ALA A 5 17.60 10.28 20.61
N LEU A 6 17.11 9.08 20.97
CA LEU A 6 17.56 7.81 20.40
C LEU A 6 17.02 7.56 18.98
N THR A 7 15.87 8.14 18.61
CA THR A 7 15.28 7.93 17.27
C THR A 7 16.10 8.58 16.16
N ALA A 8 16.65 9.78 16.41
CA ALA A 8 17.45 10.51 15.42
C ALA A 8 18.69 9.75 14.90
N PRO A 9 19.57 9.16 15.74
CA PRO A 9 20.70 8.37 15.26
C PRO A 9 20.27 7.08 14.56
N ILE A 10 19.17 6.44 14.99
CA ILE A 10 18.62 5.26 14.32
C ILE A 10 18.17 5.60 12.89
N PHE A 11 17.40 6.68 12.70
CA PHE A 11 17.01 7.11 11.35
C PHE A 11 18.21 7.50 10.49
N LYS A 12 19.27 8.06 11.08
CA LYS A 12 20.52 8.36 10.37
C LYS A 12 21.22 7.09 9.88
N LEU A 13 21.27 6.04 10.70
CA LEU A 13 21.79 4.73 10.31
C LEU A 13 20.96 4.10 9.20
N VAL A 14 19.62 4.11 9.32
CA VAL A 14 18.71 3.64 8.28
C VAL A 14 18.95 4.41 6.98
N GLY A 15 19.12 5.73 7.04
CA GLY A 15 19.41 6.56 5.87
C GLY A 15 20.73 6.20 5.17
N ILE A 16 21.77 5.83 5.92
CA ILE A 16 23.03 5.32 5.34
C ILE A 16 22.79 3.97 4.67
N LEU A 17 22.05 3.08 5.32
CA LEU A 17 21.72 1.76 4.78
C LEU A 17 20.87 1.86 3.50
N MET A 18 19.91 2.80 3.44
CA MET A 18 19.12 3.07 2.23
C MET A 18 19.98 3.54 1.05
N LYS A 19 21.07 4.28 1.29
CA LYS A 19 22.03 4.65 0.22
C LYS A 19 22.79 3.44 -0.31
N ALA A 20 23.08 2.46 0.54
CA ALA A 20 23.77 1.22 0.16
C ALA A 20 22.80 0.16 -0.40
N ALA A 21 21.49 0.28 -0.13
CA ALA A 21 20.47 -0.69 -0.51
C ALA A 21 20.43 -1.02 -2.02
N PRO A 22 20.62 -0.06 -2.96
CA PRO A 22 20.65 -0.39 -4.40
C PRO A 22 21.78 -1.35 -4.76
N ILE A 23 22.96 -1.19 -4.15
CA ILE A 23 24.12 -2.05 -4.39
C ILE A 23 23.88 -3.44 -3.78
N GLY A 24 23.30 -3.48 -2.57
CA GLY A 24 22.92 -4.74 -1.91
C GLY A 24 21.88 -5.53 -2.72
N ALA A 25 20.82 -4.85 -3.19
CA ALA A 25 19.78 -5.45 -4.02
C ALA A 25 20.33 -5.95 -5.35
N PHE A 26 21.21 -5.18 -6.00
CA PHE A 26 21.88 -5.60 -7.22
C PHE A 26 22.73 -6.85 -6.99
N GLY A 27 23.56 -6.87 -5.94
CA GLY A 27 24.37 -8.03 -5.58
C GLY A 27 23.53 -9.27 -5.28
N ALA A 28 22.42 -9.12 -4.54
CA ALA A 28 21.49 -10.20 -4.24
C ALA A 28 20.82 -10.77 -5.51
N MET A 29 20.38 -9.90 -6.42
CA MET A 29 19.80 -10.33 -7.70
C MET A 29 20.85 -11.01 -8.59
N ALA A 30 22.04 -10.43 -8.72
CA ALA A 30 23.14 -11.00 -9.51
C ALA A 30 23.53 -12.39 -8.99
N PHE A 31 23.65 -12.56 -7.67
CA PHE A 31 23.91 -13.86 -7.04
C PHE A 31 22.78 -14.86 -7.31
N THR A 32 21.52 -14.43 -7.14
CA THR A 32 20.35 -15.29 -7.33
C THR A 32 20.28 -15.79 -8.78
N ILE A 33 20.47 -14.91 -9.76
CA ILE A 33 20.49 -15.27 -11.18
C ILE A 33 21.72 -16.13 -11.51
N GLY A 34 22.89 -15.79 -10.98
CA GLY A 34 24.12 -16.55 -11.23
C GLY A 34 24.08 -17.96 -10.66
N LYS A 35 23.43 -18.16 -9.50
CA LYS A 35 23.37 -19.47 -8.83
C LYS A 35 22.15 -20.31 -9.22
N TYR A 36 20.98 -19.70 -9.36
CA TYR A 36 19.71 -20.39 -9.61
C TYR A 36 19.20 -20.22 -11.05
N GLY A 37 19.93 -19.50 -11.89
CA GLY A 37 19.59 -19.22 -13.29
C GLY A 37 18.47 -18.19 -13.44
N ILE A 38 18.14 -17.84 -14.68
CA ILE A 38 17.08 -16.88 -14.98
C ILE A 38 15.67 -17.39 -14.60
N GLY A 39 15.52 -18.71 -14.45
CA GLY A 39 14.27 -19.33 -14.01
C GLY A 39 13.81 -18.87 -12.62
N SER A 40 14.74 -18.47 -11.73
CA SER A 40 14.36 -17.90 -10.43
C SER A 40 13.68 -16.54 -10.55
N VAL A 41 14.09 -15.72 -11.53
CA VAL A 41 13.44 -14.43 -11.84
C VAL A 41 12.03 -14.66 -12.36
N ALA A 42 11.84 -15.69 -13.20
CA ALA A 42 10.52 -16.05 -13.70
C ALA A 42 9.57 -16.45 -12.56
N ASN A 43 10.04 -17.27 -11.60
CA ASN A 43 9.23 -17.61 -10.42
C ASN A 43 8.88 -16.38 -9.57
N LEU A 44 9.83 -15.46 -9.36
CA LEU A 44 9.57 -14.23 -8.62
C LEU A 44 8.57 -13.32 -9.36
N ALA A 45 8.68 -13.24 -10.69
CA ALA A 45 7.74 -12.51 -11.53
C ALA A 45 6.33 -13.13 -11.48
N ILE A 46 6.21 -14.46 -11.49
CA ILE A 46 4.93 -15.16 -11.34
C ILE A 46 4.33 -14.89 -9.96
N LEU A 47 5.13 -14.88 -8.90
CA LEU A 47 4.68 -14.54 -7.56
C LEU A 47 4.09 -13.12 -7.51
N VAL A 48 4.84 -12.14 -8.03
CA VAL A 48 4.40 -10.73 -8.10
C VAL A 48 3.14 -10.59 -8.97
N ALA A 49 3.10 -11.26 -10.12
CA ALA A 49 1.93 -11.24 -11.01
C ALA A 49 0.69 -11.85 -10.33
N THR A 50 0.87 -12.95 -9.58
CA THR A 50 -0.21 -13.61 -8.85
C THR A 50 -0.75 -12.68 -7.77
N PHE A 51 0.12 -12.02 -7.01
CA PHE A 51 -0.26 -11.01 -6.01
C PHE A 51 -1.08 -9.86 -6.63
N TYR A 52 -0.62 -9.29 -7.74
CA TYR A 52 -1.38 -8.22 -8.41
C TYR A 52 -2.71 -8.72 -8.98
N LEU A 53 -2.75 -9.95 -9.48
CA LEU A 53 -3.96 -10.57 -10.00
C LEU A 53 -4.98 -10.80 -8.87
N THR A 54 -4.57 -11.37 -7.74
CA THR A 54 -5.45 -11.60 -6.59
C THR A 54 -5.94 -10.27 -6.00
N ALA A 55 -5.06 -9.27 -5.88
CA ALA A 55 -5.46 -7.91 -5.47
C ALA A 55 -6.47 -7.29 -6.44
N PHE A 56 -6.26 -7.41 -7.75
CA PHE A 56 -7.20 -6.91 -8.76
C PHE A 56 -8.56 -7.60 -8.66
N LEU A 57 -8.59 -8.94 -8.51
CA LEU A 57 -9.82 -9.71 -8.34
C LEU A 57 -10.54 -9.35 -7.04
N PHE A 58 -9.80 -9.11 -5.95
CA PHE A 58 -10.40 -8.66 -4.69
C PHE A 58 -11.04 -7.27 -4.82
N VAL A 59 -10.33 -6.29 -5.38
CA VAL A 59 -10.83 -4.92 -5.52
C VAL A 59 -12.01 -4.84 -6.49
N PHE A 60 -11.91 -5.41 -7.68
CA PHE A 60 -12.97 -5.27 -8.69
C PHE A 60 -14.05 -6.35 -8.59
N GLY A 61 -13.73 -7.53 -8.06
CA GLY A 61 -14.68 -8.60 -7.81
C GLY A 61 -15.39 -8.41 -6.48
N VAL A 62 -14.68 -8.62 -5.36
CA VAL A 62 -15.29 -8.62 -4.01
C VAL A 62 -15.79 -7.23 -3.63
N LEU A 63 -14.90 -6.22 -3.58
CA LEU A 63 -15.32 -4.85 -3.25
C LEU A 63 -16.26 -4.26 -4.31
N GLY A 64 -16.08 -4.65 -5.58
CA GLY A 64 -16.98 -4.29 -6.67
C GLY A 64 -18.42 -4.75 -6.45
N VAL A 65 -18.61 -6.01 -6.04
CA VAL A 65 -19.93 -6.55 -5.67
C VAL A 65 -20.50 -5.82 -4.45
N VAL A 66 -19.69 -5.58 -3.41
CA VAL A 66 -20.13 -4.84 -2.21
C VAL A 66 -20.60 -3.43 -2.57
N CYS A 67 -19.85 -2.70 -3.40
CA CYS A 67 -20.25 -1.37 -3.88
C CYS A 67 -21.58 -1.43 -4.62
N ARG A 68 -21.74 -2.42 -5.52
CA ARG A 68 -22.97 -2.59 -6.30
C ARG A 68 -24.18 -2.86 -5.40
N CYS A 69 -24.03 -3.70 -4.37
CA CYS A 69 -25.08 -3.96 -3.39
C CYS A 69 -25.49 -2.71 -2.60
N ASN A 70 -24.58 -1.74 -2.43
CA ASN A 70 -24.83 -0.45 -1.77
C ASN A 70 -25.23 0.66 -2.76
N GLY A 71 -25.45 0.34 -4.03
CA GLY A 71 -26.01 1.27 -5.02
C GLY A 71 -25.01 2.18 -5.74
N PHE A 72 -23.70 1.95 -5.61
CA PHE A 72 -22.68 2.74 -6.33
C PHE A 72 -21.65 1.86 -7.05
N SER A 73 -20.89 2.46 -7.97
CA SER A 73 -19.90 1.74 -8.76
C SER A 73 -18.50 1.86 -8.16
N ILE A 74 -17.75 0.75 -8.15
CA ILE A 74 -16.35 0.74 -7.73
C ILE A 74 -15.48 1.65 -8.60
N PHE A 75 -15.77 1.74 -9.90
CA PHE A 75 -15.05 2.63 -10.81
C PHE A 75 -15.27 4.11 -10.47
N SER A 76 -16.48 4.49 -10.02
CA SER A 76 -16.75 5.85 -9.53
C SER A 76 -15.96 6.14 -8.27
N LEU A 77 -15.92 5.19 -7.33
CA LEU A 77 -15.14 5.32 -6.09
C LEU A 77 -13.65 5.48 -6.40
N VAL A 78 -13.06 4.58 -7.19
CA VAL A 78 -11.65 4.63 -7.60
C VAL A 78 -11.32 5.96 -8.30
N ARG A 79 -12.20 6.45 -9.18
CA ARG A 79 -12.00 7.75 -9.84
C ARG A 79 -12.05 8.92 -8.85
N TYR A 80 -12.89 8.82 -7.83
CA TYR A 80 -13.05 9.85 -6.81
C TYR A 80 -11.82 9.95 -5.88
N ILE A 81 -11.26 8.81 -5.48
CA ILE A 81 -10.07 8.73 -4.59
C ILE A 81 -8.74 8.55 -5.35
N LYS A 82 -8.71 8.85 -6.65
CA LYS A 82 -7.53 8.59 -7.50
C LYS A 82 -6.26 9.31 -6.99
N ASP A 83 -6.43 10.50 -6.42
CA ASP A 83 -5.29 11.33 -5.99
C ASP A 83 -4.64 10.70 -4.75
N GLU A 84 -5.46 10.17 -3.85
CA GLU A 84 -5.03 9.42 -2.67
C GLU A 84 -4.32 8.12 -3.07
N LEU A 85 -4.88 7.37 -4.03
CA LEU A 85 -4.25 6.14 -4.55
C LEU A 85 -2.88 6.43 -5.17
N LEU A 86 -2.75 7.53 -5.93
CA LEU A 86 -1.48 7.97 -6.51
C LEU A 86 -0.51 8.44 -5.43
N LEU A 87 -0.99 9.13 -4.39
CA LEU A 87 -0.17 9.58 -3.26
C LEU A 87 0.39 8.39 -2.48
N VAL A 88 -0.43 7.37 -2.19
CA VAL A 88 0.03 6.15 -1.50
C VAL A 88 1.05 5.40 -2.36
N LEU A 89 0.81 5.29 -3.67
CA LEU A 89 1.76 4.67 -4.59
C LEU A 89 3.10 5.41 -4.62
N ALA A 90 3.07 6.75 -4.66
CA ALA A 90 4.27 7.57 -4.74
C ALA A 90 5.07 7.59 -3.42
N THR A 91 4.37 7.60 -2.28
CA THR A 91 4.99 7.72 -0.95
C THR A 91 5.26 6.36 -0.30
N SER A 92 4.68 5.28 -0.83
CA SER A 92 4.63 3.96 -0.19
C SER A 92 4.10 4.00 1.25
N SER A 93 3.26 5.00 1.58
CA SER A 93 2.66 5.18 2.90
C SER A 93 1.18 5.52 2.79
N SER A 94 0.35 4.67 3.39
CA SER A 94 -1.10 4.90 3.49
C SER A 94 -1.44 6.01 4.50
N GLU A 95 -0.54 6.34 5.43
CA GLU A 95 -0.74 7.43 6.42
C GLU A 95 -0.82 8.80 5.73
N ALA A 96 -0.05 8.98 4.65
CA ALA A 96 0.02 10.24 3.93
C ALA A 96 -1.32 10.63 3.29
N ALA A 97 -2.15 9.64 2.93
CA ALA A 97 -3.44 9.86 2.29
C ALA A 97 -4.63 9.90 3.27
N LEU A 98 -4.44 9.50 4.53
CA LEU A 98 -5.50 9.38 5.51
C LEU A 98 -6.33 10.67 5.70
N PRO A 99 -5.72 11.87 5.88
CA PRO A 99 -6.50 13.08 6.11
C PRO A 99 -7.34 13.49 4.89
N SER A 100 -6.74 13.42 3.70
CA SER A 100 -7.42 13.74 2.42
C SER A 100 -8.58 12.79 2.16
N LEU A 101 -8.39 11.50 2.45
CA LEU A 101 -9.42 10.49 2.31
C LEU A 101 -10.61 10.78 3.25
N MET A 102 -10.36 11.14 4.51
CA MET A 102 -11.43 11.49 5.46
C MET A 102 -12.25 12.68 4.97
N GLU A 103 -11.59 13.75 4.51
CA GLU A 103 -12.27 14.95 3.98
C GLU A 103 -13.11 14.63 2.73
N LYS A 104 -12.57 13.83 1.80
CA LYS A 104 -13.31 13.38 0.61
C LYS A 104 -14.51 12.51 0.98
N MET A 105 -14.39 11.61 1.95
CA MET A 105 -15.53 10.77 2.36
C MET A 105 -16.64 11.58 3.04
N GLU A 106 -16.30 12.59 3.86
CA GLU A 106 -17.29 13.53 4.40
C GLU A 106 -18.00 14.31 3.28
N LYS A 107 -17.25 14.82 2.29
CA LYS A 107 -17.83 15.51 1.11
C LYS A 107 -18.68 14.61 0.22
N ALA A 108 -18.40 13.31 0.20
CA ALA A 108 -19.21 12.31 -0.50
C ALA A 108 -20.54 12.01 0.20
N GLY A 109 -20.77 12.56 1.40
CA GLY A 109 -22.02 12.45 2.16
C GLY A 109 -21.94 11.48 3.34
N ALA A 110 -20.77 10.92 3.67
CA ALA A 110 -20.63 10.09 4.86
C ALA A 110 -20.67 10.95 6.14
N ALA A 111 -21.42 10.50 7.14
CA ALA A 111 -21.49 11.19 8.42
C ALA A 111 -20.11 11.25 9.08
N ARG A 112 -19.73 12.43 9.59
CA ARG A 112 -18.44 12.67 10.24
C ARG A 112 -18.11 11.65 11.33
N SER A 113 -19.10 11.25 12.12
CA SER A 113 -18.95 10.23 13.17
C SER A 113 -18.53 8.85 12.62
N VAL A 114 -19.03 8.48 11.44
CA VAL A 114 -18.68 7.21 10.77
C VAL A 114 -17.27 7.33 10.18
N VAL A 115 -16.97 8.42 9.48
CA VAL A 115 -15.64 8.66 8.87
C VAL A 115 -14.54 8.66 9.93
N SER A 116 -14.74 9.36 11.05
CA SER A 116 -13.75 9.50 12.13
C SER A 116 -13.45 8.21 12.86
N LEU A 117 -14.33 7.21 12.78
CA LEU A 117 -14.15 5.91 13.41
C LEU A 117 -13.66 4.88 12.38
N VAL A 118 -14.40 4.70 11.28
CA VAL A 118 -14.19 3.60 10.34
C VAL A 118 -12.90 3.74 9.55
N ILE A 119 -12.53 4.95 9.09
CA ILE A 119 -11.33 5.13 8.27
C ILE A 119 -10.04 4.92 9.10
N PRO A 120 -9.88 5.52 10.30
CA PRO A 120 -8.70 5.27 11.12
C PRO A 120 -8.62 3.83 11.62
N THR A 121 -9.75 3.24 12.05
CA THR A 121 -9.77 1.83 12.45
C THR A 121 -9.43 0.91 11.28
N GLY A 122 -9.98 1.17 10.08
CA GLY A 122 -9.64 0.43 8.87
C GLY A 122 -8.15 0.53 8.54
N TYR A 123 -7.55 1.72 8.62
CA TYR A 123 -6.12 1.90 8.37
C TYR A 123 -5.24 1.01 9.29
N SER A 124 -5.57 0.89 10.57
CA SER A 124 -4.78 0.09 11.52
C SER A 124 -5.11 -1.41 11.52
N PHE A 125 -6.37 -1.78 11.26
CA PHE A 125 -6.84 -3.16 11.44
C PHE A 125 -7.19 -3.89 10.15
N ASN A 126 -7.36 -3.19 9.03
CA ASN A 126 -7.71 -3.77 7.73
C ASN A 126 -6.52 -3.66 6.77
N LEU A 127 -5.56 -4.56 6.95
CA LEU A 127 -4.32 -4.68 6.15
C LEU A 127 -4.47 -5.73 5.05
N ASP A 128 -5.59 -5.71 4.33
CA ASP A 128 -5.93 -6.77 3.36
C ASP A 128 -4.86 -6.94 2.29
N GLY A 129 -4.28 -5.83 1.79
CA GLY A 129 -3.20 -5.87 0.80
C GLY A 129 -1.89 -6.48 1.30
N THR A 130 -1.65 -6.49 2.62
CA THR A 130 -0.45 -7.11 3.22
C THR A 130 -0.64 -8.61 3.46
N ASN A 131 -1.89 -9.08 3.49
CA ASN A 131 -2.27 -10.44 3.85
C ASN A 131 -2.67 -11.31 2.63
N ILE A 132 -2.56 -10.78 1.41
CA ILE A 132 -2.74 -11.49 0.13
C ILE A 132 -1.43 -12.19 -0.26
#